data_AF-A0A4U6CXE0-F1
#
_entry.id   AF-A0A4U6CXE0-F1
#
_cell.length_a   1.000
_cell.length_b   1.000
_cell.length_c   1.000
_cell.angle_alpha   90.00
_cell.angle_beta   90.00
_cell.angle_gamma   90.00
#
_symmetry.space_group_name_H-M   'P 1'
#
loop_
_entity.id
_entity.type
_entity.pdbx_description
1 polymer ?
#
loop_
_entity_poly.entity_id
_entity_poly.type
_entity_poly.pdbx_seq_one_letter_code
_entity_poly.pdbx_strand_id
1 'polypeptide(L)'
;MSNKRQQLLDLFLNPKSAIQVYRAVVKSIDDHNRCTVTLFGSDLEVDNVTLVAEEDGSEWIKLRPRVGSVVLVGAVNNEVSDMYLVQYGELDGGEILCGNTLINFDKDQVNLVNGSSSVALSASEISISQDQTEISLSNNLVSITNGSVTLKELFDDLTSLLQNFKVVTAQGPSTALFPDTLASLTALKSKYPLLLS
;
A
#
# COMPACT_ATOMS: atom_id res chain seq x y z
N MET A 1 44.36 1.79 25.75
CA MET A 1 43.97 0.77 24.74
C MET A 1 43.86 -0.57 25.44
N SER A 2 42.67 -1.18 25.51
CA SER A 2 42.49 -2.48 26.17
C SER A 2 43.29 -3.57 25.41
N ASN A 3 44.03 -4.39 26.14
CA ASN A 3 44.82 -5.49 25.58
C ASN A 3 43.86 -6.54 24.99
N LYS A 4 44.04 -6.94 23.72
CA LYS A 4 43.21 -7.95 23.03
C LYS A 4 43.04 -9.25 23.83
N ARG A 5 44.02 -9.60 24.67
CA ARG A 5 43.94 -10.73 25.60
C ARG A 5 42.86 -10.55 26.66
N GLN A 6 42.68 -9.34 27.19
CA GLN A 6 41.64 -9.03 28.17
C GLN A 6 40.25 -9.09 27.53
N GLN A 7 40.10 -8.57 26.31
CA GLN A 7 38.84 -8.67 25.56
C GLN A 7 38.45 -10.13 25.25
N LEU A 8 39.43 -10.99 24.93
CA LEU A 8 39.21 -12.42 24.76
C LEU A 8 38.82 -13.11 26.08
N LEU A 9 39.54 -12.80 27.18
CA LEU A 9 39.21 -13.34 28.50
C LEU A 9 37.80 -12.95 28.95
N ASP A 10 37.40 -11.68 28.75
CA ASP A 10 36.05 -11.22 29.08
C ASP A 10 34.98 -11.93 28.24
N LEU A 11 35.28 -12.23 26.96
CA LEU A 11 34.38 -12.98 26.08
C LEU A 11 34.21 -14.45 26.50
N PHE A 12 35.27 -15.07 27.04
CA PHE A 12 35.26 -16.47 27.47
C PHE A 12 34.74 -16.67 28.90
N LEU A 13 35.06 -15.74 29.81
CA LEU A 13 34.71 -15.82 31.22
C LEU A 13 33.34 -15.24 31.53
N ASN A 14 32.83 -14.38 30.64
CA ASN A 14 31.51 -13.79 30.77
C ASN A 14 30.78 -13.89 29.41
N PRO A 15 30.50 -15.13 28.94
CA PRO A 15 29.81 -15.31 27.67
C PRO A 15 28.49 -14.56 27.78
N LYS A 16 28.26 -13.60 26.88
CA LYS A 16 26.92 -13.03 26.71
C LYS A 16 25.99 -14.22 26.49
N SER A 17 25.04 -14.43 27.39
CA SER A 17 24.04 -15.48 27.28
C SER A 17 23.47 -15.43 25.86
N ALA A 18 23.56 -16.54 25.13
CA ALA A 18 23.03 -16.61 23.78
C ALA A 18 21.56 -16.19 23.81
N ILE A 19 21.16 -15.30 22.88
CA ILE A 19 19.77 -14.87 22.75
C ILE A 19 18.95 -16.13 22.50
N GLN A 20 18.00 -16.41 23.39
CA GLN A 20 17.15 -17.58 23.26
C GLN A 20 16.05 -17.30 22.23
N VAL A 21 16.03 -18.13 21.19
CA VAL A 21 14.99 -18.13 20.16
C VAL A 21 14.19 -19.41 20.28
N TYR A 22 12.87 -19.26 20.39
CA TYR A 22 11.94 -20.37 20.50
C TYR A 22 11.07 -20.44 19.25
N ARG A 23 10.68 -21.66 18.90
CA ARG A 23 9.63 -21.88 17.92
C ARG A 23 8.28 -21.80 18.62
N ALA A 24 7.29 -21.13 18.04
CA ALA A 24 5.96 -20.99 18.64
C ALA A 24 4.84 -21.06 17.58
N VAL A 25 3.59 -21.24 18.03
CA VAL A 25 2.38 -21.14 17.21
C VAL A 25 1.58 -19.92 17.64
N VAL A 26 1.15 -19.09 16.67
CA VAL A 26 0.32 -17.90 16.95
C VAL A 26 -1.09 -18.31 17.36
N LYS A 27 -1.58 -17.80 18.48
CA LYS A 27 -2.92 -18.08 19.02
C LYS A 27 -3.91 -16.95 18.74
N SER A 28 -3.48 -15.72 18.95
CA SER A 28 -4.31 -14.53 18.74
C SER A 28 -3.41 -13.33 18.47
N ILE A 29 -3.99 -12.32 17.82
CA ILE A 29 -3.37 -11.03 17.55
C ILE A 29 -4.34 -9.99 18.10
N ASP A 30 -3.83 -9.00 18.81
CA ASP A 30 -4.63 -7.89 19.32
C ASP A 30 -4.46 -6.62 18.48
N ASP A 31 -5.26 -5.60 18.80
CA ASP A 31 -5.24 -4.31 18.12
C ASP A 31 -4.04 -3.42 18.53
N HIS A 32 -3.20 -3.86 19.48
CA HIS A 32 -2.10 -3.08 20.07
C HIS A 32 -0.73 -3.55 19.58
N ASN A 33 -0.64 -4.10 18.37
CA ASN A 33 0.60 -4.61 17.78
C ASN A 33 1.26 -5.73 18.61
N ARG A 34 0.45 -6.55 19.30
CA ARG A 34 0.92 -7.70 20.06
C ARG A 34 0.19 -8.96 19.64
N CYS A 35 0.79 -10.09 20.00
CA CYS A 35 0.18 -11.39 19.81
C CYS A 35 0.40 -12.30 21.02
N THR A 36 -0.41 -13.35 21.09
CA THR A 36 -0.23 -14.47 22.02
C THR A 36 0.28 -15.66 21.23
N VAL A 37 1.28 -16.35 21.77
CA VAL A 37 1.86 -17.54 21.16
C VAL A 37 1.94 -18.70 22.14
N THR A 38 1.96 -19.93 21.64
CA THR A 38 2.29 -21.13 22.42
C THR A 38 3.65 -21.66 21.99
N LEU A 39 4.59 -21.80 22.93
CA LEU A 39 5.93 -22.29 22.64
C LEU A 39 5.90 -23.79 22.28
N PHE A 40 6.67 -24.20 21.27
CA PHE A 40 6.75 -25.62 20.91
C PHE A 40 7.44 -26.44 22.01
N GLY A 41 6.88 -27.63 22.29
CA GLY A 41 7.43 -28.54 23.28
C GLY A 41 6.99 -28.22 24.72
N SER A 42 6.17 -27.18 24.91
CA SER A 42 5.43 -26.92 26.14
C SER A 42 4.00 -26.49 25.82
N ASP A 43 3.13 -26.49 26.82
CA ASP A 43 1.81 -25.85 26.73
C ASP A 43 1.88 -24.39 27.26
N LEU A 44 3.08 -23.79 27.28
CA LEU A 44 3.26 -22.44 27.80
C LEU A 44 2.76 -21.43 26.78
N GLU A 45 1.71 -20.70 27.16
CA GLU A 45 1.25 -19.52 26.45
C GLU A 45 2.00 -18.28 26.94
N VAL A 46 2.48 -17.50 26.00
CA VAL A 46 3.15 -16.21 26.24
C VAL A 46 2.29 -15.14 25.57
N ASP A 47 1.77 -14.22 26.37
CA ASP A 47 1.05 -13.05 25.90
C ASP A 47 2.01 -11.87 25.64
N ASN A 48 1.46 -10.76 25.13
CA ASN A 48 2.20 -9.52 24.88
C ASN A 48 3.46 -9.65 24.02
N VAL A 49 3.50 -10.61 23.08
CA VAL A 49 4.62 -10.75 22.15
C VAL A 49 4.57 -9.64 21.11
N THR A 50 5.58 -8.78 21.06
CA THR A 50 5.58 -7.56 20.24
C THR A 50 5.78 -7.85 18.75
N LEU A 51 4.98 -7.20 17.90
CA LEU A 51 5.05 -7.28 16.44
C LEU A 51 5.91 -6.18 15.81
N VAL A 52 6.19 -5.12 16.56
CA VAL A 52 6.98 -3.95 16.14
C VAL A 52 8.15 -3.73 17.08
N ALA A 53 9.23 -3.09 16.61
CA ALA A 53 10.40 -2.83 17.47
C ALA A 53 10.15 -1.70 18.48
N GLU A 54 9.28 -0.75 18.15
CA GLU A 54 8.99 0.44 18.95
C GLU A 54 7.48 0.73 18.86
N GLU A 55 6.74 0.55 19.96
CA GLU A 55 5.27 0.71 19.97
C GLU A 55 4.85 2.18 19.83
N ASP A 56 5.65 3.10 20.37
CA ASP A 56 5.41 4.55 20.35
C ASP A 56 6.14 5.27 19.19
N GLY A 57 6.72 4.51 18.26
CA GLY A 57 7.47 5.05 17.12
C GLY A 57 6.55 5.78 16.13
N SER A 58 7.06 6.85 15.49
CA SER A 58 6.34 7.53 14.40
C SER A 58 6.42 6.81 13.05
N GLU A 59 7.25 5.77 12.96
CA GLU A 59 7.49 4.94 11.78
C GLU A 59 7.60 3.50 12.22
N TRP A 60 7.11 2.56 11.41
CA TRP A 60 7.15 1.15 11.76
C TRP A 60 7.06 0.25 10.54
N ILE A 61 7.56 -0.97 10.72
CA ILE A 61 7.24 -2.11 9.88
C ILE A 61 6.49 -3.09 10.77
N LYS A 62 5.25 -3.40 10.41
CA LYS A 62 4.40 -4.33 11.14
C LYS A 62 4.01 -5.47 10.21
N LEU A 63 4.44 -6.68 10.56
CA LEU A 63 4.02 -7.90 9.86
C LEU A 63 3.00 -8.63 10.73
N ARG A 64 1.85 -8.97 10.14
CA ARG A 64 0.78 -9.70 10.84
C ARG A 64 0.90 -11.19 10.52
N PRO A 65 1.40 -12.02 11.44
CA PRO A 65 1.45 -13.46 11.22
C PRO A 65 0.03 -14.01 11.07
N ARG A 66 -0.11 -15.15 10.40
CA ARG A 66 -1.40 -15.85 10.38
C ARG A 66 -1.67 -16.54 11.71
N VAL A 67 -2.88 -16.44 12.25
CA VAL A 67 -3.29 -17.23 13.42
C VAL A 67 -3.21 -18.72 13.11
N GLY A 68 -2.60 -19.48 14.00
CA GLY A 68 -2.30 -20.91 13.82
C GLY A 68 -1.01 -21.18 13.04
N SER A 69 -0.33 -20.17 12.51
CA SER A 69 0.96 -20.34 11.83
C SER A 69 2.11 -20.46 12.82
N VAL A 70 3.21 -21.01 12.32
CA VAL A 70 4.46 -21.17 13.05
C VAL A 70 5.30 -19.90 12.93
N VAL A 71 5.88 -19.46 14.03
CA VAL A 71 6.80 -18.31 14.12
C VAL A 71 8.04 -18.67 14.93
N LEU A 72 9.09 -17.85 14.81
CA LEU A 72 10.20 -17.82 15.76
C LEU A 72 10.09 -16.55 16.61
N VAL A 73 10.17 -16.72 17.93
CA VAL A 73 10.15 -15.64 18.91
C VAL A 73 11.49 -15.56 19.64
N GLY A 74 11.98 -14.35 19.85
CA GLY A 74 13.20 -14.07 20.60
C GLY A 74 12.86 -13.45 21.95
N ALA A 75 13.53 -13.89 23.01
CA ALA A 75 13.38 -13.28 24.33
C ALA A 75 14.26 -12.02 24.46
N VAL A 76 13.66 -10.93 24.91
CA VAL A 76 14.37 -9.70 25.28
C VAL A 76 15.05 -9.95 26.62
N ASN A 77 16.36 -9.67 26.71
CA ASN A 77 17.17 -9.93 27.91
C ASN A 77 17.10 -11.39 28.45
N ASN A 78 16.70 -12.35 27.60
CA ASN A 78 16.40 -13.74 27.96
C ASN A 78 15.24 -13.92 28.97
N GLU A 79 14.29 -12.98 29.00
CA GLU A 79 13.05 -13.10 29.77
C GLU A 79 11.92 -13.65 28.88
N VAL A 80 11.37 -14.82 29.23
CA VAL A 80 10.30 -15.47 28.44
C VAL A 80 8.99 -14.68 28.47
N SER A 81 8.79 -13.84 29.48
CA SER A 81 7.66 -12.92 29.58
C SER A 81 7.78 -11.69 28.68
N ASP A 82 8.94 -11.48 28.03
CA ASP A 82 9.19 -10.34 27.15
C ASP A 82 9.79 -10.86 25.83
N MET A 83 8.94 -10.98 24.80
CA MET A 83 9.31 -11.59 23.53
C MET A 83 8.88 -10.75 22.33
N TYR A 84 9.60 -10.91 21.23
CA TYR A 84 9.26 -10.32 19.94
C TYR A 84 9.35 -11.36 18.82
N LEU A 85 8.63 -11.11 17.72
CA LEU A 85 8.72 -11.96 16.53
C LEU A 85 10.03 -11.71 15.76
N VAL A 86 10.76 -12.80 15.50
CA VAL A 86 12.02 -12.80 14.74
C VAL A 86 11.78 -13.28 13.31
N GLN A 87 10.97 -14.32 13.13
CA GLN A 87 10.66 -14.89 11.81
C GLN A 87 9.22 -15.39 11.75
N TYR A 88 8.67 -15.36 10.53
CA TYR A 88 7.29 -15.63 10.22
C TYR A 88 7.21 -16.81 9.25
N GLY A 89 6.36 -17.80 9.54
CA GLY A 89 6.06 -18.87 8.58
C GLY A 89 5.03 -18.44 7.54
N GLU A 90 3.92 -17.85 8.00
CA GLU A 90 2.84 -17.34 7.15
C GLU A 90 2.39 -15.97 7.66
N LEU A 91 1.94 -15.11 6.72
CA LEU A 91 1.43 -13.78 7.00
C LEU A 91 0.00 -13.64 6.47
N ASP A 92 -0.84 -12.91 7.19
CA ASP A 92 -2.13 -12.43 6.67
C ASP A 92 -2.02 -11.03 6.07
N GLY A 93 -0.93 -10.31 6.37
CA GLY A 93 -0.65 -9.02 5.78
C GLY A 93 0.42 -8.25 6.54
N GLY A 94 0.49 -6.96 6.28
CA GLY A 94 1.41 -6.07 6.97
C GLY A 94 1.20 -4.62 6.60
N GLU A 95 1.91 -3.77 7.33
CA GLU A 95 1.84 -2.32 7.22
C GLU A 95 3.25 -1.76 7.34
N ILE A 96 3.58 -0.77 6.53
CA ILE A 96 4.84 -0.02 6.60
C ILE A 96 4.48 1.46 6.63
N LEU A 97 4.85 2.14 7.71
CA LEU A 97 4.75 3.59 7.82
C LEU A 97 6.15 4.21 7.75
N CYS A 98 6.36 5.11 6.79
CA CYS A 98 7.57 5.92 6.67
C CYS A 98 7.17 7.37 6.34
N GLY A 99 7.47 8.29 7.25
CA GLY A 99 6.97 9.66 7.25
C GLY A 99 5.45 9.68 7.13
N ASN A 100 4.95 10.30 6.06
CA ASN A 100 3.51 10.38 5.76
C ASN A 100 3.03 9.27 4.82
N THR A 101 3.89 8.32 4.45
CA THR A 101 3.57 7.25 3.51
C THR A 101 3.23 5.96 4.25
N LEU A 102 2.02 5.47 4.05
CA LEU A 102 1.54 4.19 4.57
C LEU A 102 1.40 3.19 3.43
N ILE A 103 2.04 2.04 3.55
CA ILE A 103 1.85 0.88 2.67
C ILE A 103 1.14 -0.19 3.49
N ASN A 104 -0.04 -0.62 3.05
CA ASN A 104 -0.79 -1.73 3.63
C ASN A 104 -0.90 -2.85 2.60
N PHE A 105 -0.74 -4.08 3.05
CA PHE A 105 -1.00 -5.25 2.22
C PHE A 105 -1.68 -6.34 3.02
N ASP A 106 -2.51 -7.11 2.35
CA ASP A 106 -3.11 -8.34 2.84
C ASP A 106 -3.20 -9.35 1.69
N LYS A 107 -3.97 -10.42 1.89
CA LYS A 107 -4.17 -11.47 0.88
C LYS A 107 -4.89 -11.02 -0.40
N ASP A 108 -5.65 -9.92 -0.34
CA ASP A 108 -6.56 -9.47 -1.39
C ASP A 108 -6.08 -8.19 -2.08
N GLN A 109 -5.33 -7.34 -1.36
CA GLN A 109 -4.98 -6.00 -1.82
C GLN A 109 -3.61 -5.50 -1.34
N VAL A 110 -3.07 -4.55 -2.10
CA VAL A 110 -1.91 -3.72 -1.74
C VAL A 110 -2.31 -2.26 -1.94
N ASN A 111 -2.19 -1.46 -0.89
CA ASN A 111 -2.54 -0.04 -0.88
C ASN A 111 -1.34 0.79 -0.45
N LEU A 112 -1.05 1.87 -1.16
CA LEU A 112 -0.07 2.89 -0.81
C LEU A 112 -0.81 4.23 -0.68
N VAL A 113 -0.61 4.93 0.42
CA VAL A 113 -1.26 6.21 0.72
C VAL A 113 -0.22 7.22 1.17
N ASN A 114 -0.26 8.44 0.61
CA ASN A 114 0.51 9.58 1.07
C ASN A 114 -0.35 10.85 0.95
N GLY A 115 -0.89 11.32 2.07
CA GLY A 115 -1.83 12.45 2.09
C GLY A 115 -3.08 12.14 1.28
N SER A 116 -3.35 12.94 0.25
CA SER A 116 -4.48 12.74 -0.67
C SER A 116 -4.14 11.89 -1.90
N SER A 117 -2.89 11.45 -2.04
CA SER A 117 -2.47 10.55 -3.12
C SER A 117 -2.55 9.10 -2.67
N SER A 118 -3.06 8.22 -3.52
CA SER A 118 -3.07 6.79 -3.26
C SER A 118 -2.84 5.95 -4.53
N VAL A 119 -2.33 4.75 -4.31
CA VAL A 119 -2.23 3.69 -5.31
C VAL A 119 -2.81 2.42 -4.69
N ALA A 120 -3.74 1.78 -5.36
CA ALA A 120 -4.34 0.52 -4.92
C ALA A 120 -4.22 -0.55 -6.00
N LEU A 121 -3.90 -1.77 -5.58
CA LEU A 121 -3.94 -2.98 -6.38
C LEU A 121 -4.84 -3.98 -5.65
N SER A 122 -5.82 -4.51 -6.37
CA SER A 122 -6.68 -5.59 -5.94
C SER A 122 -6.77 -6.67 -7.02
N ALA A 123 -7.49 -7.75 -6.76
CA ALA A 123 -7.70 -8.82 -7.73
C ALA A 123 -8.39 -8.37 -9.04
N SER A 124 -9.19 -7.29 -9.00
CA SER A 124 -10.01 -6.84 -10.13
C SER A 124 -9.69 -5.43 -10.63
N GLU A 125 -8.86 -4.69 -9.90
CA GLU A 125 -8.63 -3.27 -10.17
C GLU A 125 -7.22 -2.83 -9.77
N ILE A 126 -6.63 -1.99 -10.62
CA ILE A 126 -5.50 -1.13 -10.28
C ILE A 126 -6.01 0.30 -10.32
N SER A 127 -5.82 1.08 -9.26
CA SER A 127 -6.19 2.50 -9.25
C SER A 127 -5.06 3.39 -8.74
N ILE A 128 -5.00 4.61 -9.29
CA ILE A 128 -4.13 5.70 -8.86
C ILE A 128 -5.05 6.90 -8.68
N SER A 129 -5.02 7.51 -7.50
CA SER A 129 -5.83 8.68 -7.22
C SER A 129 -5.02 9.81 -6.60
N GLN A 130 -5.42 11.03 -6.91
CA GLN A 130 -4.96 12.25 -6.25
C GLN A 130 -6.12 13.24 -6.18
N ASP A 131 -6.56 13.55 -4.96
CA ASP A 131 -7.73 14.39 -4.69
C ASP A 131 -8.98 13.88 -5.44
N GLN A 132 -9.42 14.58 -6.49
CA GLN A 132 -10.57 14.21 -7.30
C GLN A 132 -10.20 13.48 -8.59
N THR A 133 -8.91 13.36 -8.92
CA THR A 133 -8.46 12.70 -10.15
C THR A 133 -8.21 11.23 -9.87
N GLU A 134 -8.74 10.37 -10.73
CA GLU A 134 -8.57 8.92 -10.63
C GLU A 134 -8.23 8.34 -12.01
N ILE A 135 -7.26 7.43 -12.01
CA ILE A 135 -6.90 6.57 -13.12
C ILE A 135 -7.10 5.13 -12.65
N SER A 136 -7.92 4.34 -13.34
CA SER A 136 -8.12 2.94 -12.99
C SER A 136 -8.08 2.01 -14.19
N LEU A 137 -7.61 0.78 -13.94
CA LEU A 137 -7.71 -0.36 -14.85
C LEU A 137 -8.62 -1.40 -14.21
N SER A 138 -9.79 -1.61 -14.80
CA SER A 138 -10.76 -2.60 -14.34
C SER A 138 -11.55 -3.13 -15.53
N ASN A 139 -12.01 -4.38 -15.46
CA ASN A 139 -12.81 -5.01 -16.53
C ASN A 139 -12.17 -4.94 -17.94
N ASN A 140 -10.83 -5.01 -18.03
CA ASN A 140 -10.04 -4.82 -19.26
C ASN A 140 -10.16 -3.42 -19.90
N LEU A 141 -10.61 -2.42 -19.15
CA LEU A 141 -10.78 -1.04 -19.58
C LEU A 141 -9.89 -0.11 -18.76
N VAL A 142 -9.56 1.03 -19.37
CA VAL A 142 -8.88 2.15 -18.70
C VAL A 142 -9.92 3.25 -18.47
N SER A 143 -9.99 3.76 -17.25
CA SER A 143 -10.75 4.94 -16.87
C SER A 143 -9.80 6.06 -16.44
N ILE A 144 -10.07 7.27 -16.90
CA ILE A 144 -9.42 8.49 -16.42
C ILE A 144 -10.53 9.50 -16.18
N THR A 145 -10.67 9.94 -14.94
CA THR A 145 -11.75 10.81 -14.50
C THR A 145 -11.24 11.86 -13.54
N ASN A 146 -11.95 12.99 -13.47
CA ASN A 146 -11.91 13.85 -12.31
C ASN A 146 -13.33 14.27 -11.90
N GLY A 147 -13.46 15.17 -10.92
CA GLY A 147 -14.76 15.65 -10.45
C GLY A 147 -15.60 16.43 -11.47
N SER A 148 -15.10 16.67 -12.69
CA SER A 148 -15.78 17.49 -13.71
C SER A 148 -16.01 16.76 -15.05
N VAL A 149 -15.06 15.93 -15.49
CA VAL A 149 -15.09 15.30 -16.82
C VAL A 149 -14.34 13.96 -16.82
N THR A 150 -14.76 13.06 -17.71
CA THR A 150 -14.05 11.80 -17.97
C THR A 150 -13.39 11.79 -19.35
N LEU A 151 -12.32 11.01 -19.50
CA LEU A 151 -11.68 10.82 -20.81
C LEU A 151 -12.65 10.20 -21.82
N LYS A 152 -13.55 9.32 -21.37
CA LYS A 152 -14.59 8.71 -22.19
C LYS A 152 -15.52 9.79 -22.77
N GLU A 153 -16.00 10.71 -21.95
CA GLU A 153 -16.85 11.82 -22.40
C GLU A 153 -16.15 12.70 -23.43
N LEU A 154 -14.84 12.96 -23.26
CA LEU A 154 -14.07 13.72 -24.26
C LEU A 154 -14.01 13.00 -25.62
N PHE A 155 -13.83 11.68 -25.63
CA PHE A 155 -13.84 10.88 -26.85
C PHE A 155 -15.24 10.74 -27.46
N ASP A 156 -16.29 10.67 -26.65
CA ASP A 156 -17.69 10.66 -27.10
C ASP A 156 -18.04 12.01 -27.76
N ASP A 157 -17.63 13.13 -27.15
CA ASP A 157 -17.80 14.49 -27.69
C ASP A 157 -17.03 14.67 -29.01
N LEU A 158 -15.78 14.20 -29.08
CA LEU A 158 -14.99 14.23 -30.30
C LEU A 158 -15.63 13.39 -31.41
N THR A 159 -16.06 12.17 -31.10
CA THR A 159 -16.73 11.28 -32.05
C THR A 159 -18.00 11.92 -32.58
N SER A 160 -18.80 12.52 -31.69
CA SER A 160 -20.02 13.24 -32.05
C SER A 160 -19.74 14.46 -32.94
N LEU A 161 -18.69 15.22 -32.65
CA LEU A 161 -18.26 16.35 -33.48
C LEU A 161 -17.87 15.90 -34.88
N LEU A 162 -17.10 14.81 -35.01
CA LEU A 162 -16.67 14.27 -36.31
C LEU A 162 -17.84 13.72 -37.13
N GLN A 163 -18.76 12.99 -36.50
CA GLN A 163 -19.95 12.44 -37.16
C GLN A 163 -20.91 13.53 -37.66
N ASN A 164 -20.98 14.65 -36.93
CA ASN A 164 -21.87 15.76 -37.23
C ASN A 164 -21.14 16.97 -37.83
N PHE A 165 -19.91 16.79 -38.30
CA PHE A 165 -19.09 17.88 -38.81
C PHE A 165 -19.68 18.44 -40.10
N LYS A 166 -20.05 19.72 -40.09
CA LYS A 166 -20.68 20.40 -41.21
C LYS A 166 -19.96 21.71 -41.53
N VAL A 167 -19.68 21.91 -42.81
CA VAL A 167 -19.06 23.12 -43.37
C VAL A 167 -20.04 23.84 -44.30
N VAL A 168 -19.99 25.16 -44.30
CA VAL A 168 -20.77 25.98 -45.24
C VAL A 168 -20.08 25.96 -46.60
N THR A 169 -20.80 25.50 -47.62
CA THR A 169 -20.35 25.54 -49.02
C THR A 169 -21.38 26.26 -49.87
N ALA A 170 -21.10 27.51 -50.25
CA ALA A 170 -21.79 28.16 -51.36
C ALA A 170 -20.91 27.96 -52.60
N GLN A 171 -21.32 27.08 -53.53
CA GLN A 171 -20.59 26.70 -54.76
C GLN A 171 -19.09 27.12 -54.78
N GLY A 172 -18.21 26.36 -54.14
CA GLY A 172 -16.80 26.74 -53.98
C GLY A 172 -16.16 26.18 -52.69
N PRO A 173 -14.91 26.56 -52.37
CA PRO A 173 -14.23 26.13 -51.15
C PRO A 173 -15.00 26.57 -49.90
N SER A 174 -14.91 25.77 -48.83
CA SER A 174 -15.62 26.05 -47.58
C SER A 174 -15.19 27.39 -46.97
N THR A 175 -16.16 28.21 -46.59
CA THR A 175 -15.88 29.56 -46.04
C THR A 175 -16.07 29.64 -44.53
N ALA A 176 -16.84 28.72 -43.93
CA ALA A 176 -17.12 28.69 -42.49
C ALA A 176 -17.58 27.30 -42.00
N LEU A 177 -17.62 27.11 -40.68
CA LEU A 177 -18.30 25.98 -40.03
C LEU A 177 -19.78 26.29 -39.85
N PHE A 178 -20.64 25.27 -39.87
CA PHE A 178 -22.03 25.43 -39.43
C PHE A 178 -22.09 25.80 -37.94
N PRO A 179 -23.14 26.54 -37.50
CA PRO A 179 -23.29 26.96 -36.10
C PRO A 179 -23.19 25.80 -35.09
N ASP A 180 -23.84 24.67 -35.36
CA ASP A 180 -23.82 23.51 -34.46
C ASP A 180 -22.41 22.90 -34.36
N THR A 181 -21.68 22.81 -35.48
CA THR A 181 -20.29 22.33 -35.51
C THR A 181 -19.37 23.28 -34.73
N LEU A 182 -19.57 24.59 -34.85
CA LEU A 182 -18.83 25.58 -34.07
C LEU A 182 -19.14 25.46 -32.57
N ALA A 183 -20.40 25.23 -32.19
CA ALA A 183 -20.82 25.04 -30.81
C ALA A 183 -20.19 23.78 -30.19
N SER A 184 -20.27 22.63 -30.86
CA SER A 184 -19.65 21.38 -30.40
C SER A 184 -18.12 21.49 -30.31
N LEU A 185 -17.47 22.12 -31.28
CA LEU A 185 -16.03 22.36 -31.23
C LEU A 185 -15.64 23.26 -30.04
N THR A 186 -16.44 24.29 -29.77
CA THR A 186 -16.20 25.19 -28.64
C THR A 186 -16.39 24.48 -27.30
N ALA A 187 -17.43 23.63 -27.18
CA ALA A 187 -17.67 22.82 -26.00
C ALA A 187 -16.50 21.85 -25.74
N LEU A 188 -16.06 21.10 -26.76
CA LEU A 188 -14.92 20.19 -26.64
C LEU A 188 -13.64 20.94 -26.24
N LYS A 189 -13.39 22.11 -26.84
CA LYS A 189 -12.25 22.99 -26.48
C LYS A 189 -12.31 23.47 -25.03
N SER A 190 -13.50 23.69 -24.48
CA SER A 190 -13.65 24.06 -23.06
C SER A 190 -13.50 22.90 -22.09
N LYS A 191 -13.81 21.66 -22.53
CA LYS A 191 -13.82 20.48 -21.65
C LYS A 191 -12.47 19.79 -21.55
N TYR A 192 -11.73 19.60 -22.65
CA TYR A 192 -10.47 18.85 -22.58
C TYR A 192 -9.44 19.44 -21.58
N PRO A 193 -9.32 20.78 -21.41
CA PRO A 193 -8.39 21.36 -20.43
C PRO A 193 -8.80 21.10 -18.98
N LEU A 194 -10.06 20.70 -18.75
CA LEU A 194 -10.52 20.33 -17.42
C LEU A 194 -9.92 18.99 -16.98
N LEU A 195 -9.47 18.14 -17.91
CA LEU A 195 -8.85 16.84 -17.60
C LEU A 195 -7.37 16.78 -17.92
N LEU A 196 -6.93 17.46 -18.98
CA LEU A 196 -5.59 17.37 -19.55
C LEU A 196 -4.94 18.77 -19.51
N SER A 197 -3.81 18.90 -18.81
CA SER A 197 -3.01 20.13 -18.73
C SER A 197 -1.88 20.15 -19.75
#